data_AF-A0A9W4S134-F1
#
_entry.id   AF-A0A9W4S134-F1
#
_cell.length_a   1.000
_cell.length_b   1.000
_cell.length_c   1.000
_cell.angle_alpha   90.00
_cell.angle_beta   90.00
_cell.angle_gamma   90.00
#
_symmetry.space_group_name_H-M   'P 1'
#
loop_
_entity.id
_entity.type
_entity.pdbx_description
1 polymer ?
#
loop_
_entity_poly.entity_id
_entity_poly.type
_entity_poly.pdbx_seq_one_letter_code
_entity_poly.pdbx_strand_id
1 'polypeptide(L)'
;PYQQQTQFPPYPQQPHNPGALFRVGEMVWHQMSNGWRLGVVAATGIINPKNSKPEALQILPISHYLFGQLPVQLIEASARPFLAFSVPSVGIPELQGKAYDDVPWQQFLGSLNPEDTHRREVILLDSSKMAAQKIGSSYSLFTRLSTTEDGKKTDYQGIFLGAERVELGDVLRIRITTDQPGVPEAATNLSDALLGLREICTAVDMPGAVFFKGDIYQPITGDNKPVGGMPVTEDKLPRPLREESAFRNKFAPAERWRCVLLRHNAVLREGELKGRFYPTHKLLPLLDGQQKVGAEVQQGIVRDAQQRLNQRIDGFKTGYIGRKSTRAETIGPALPPGSAIRFGNEVREETEA
;
A
#
# COMPACT_ATOMS: atom_id res chain seq x y z
N PRO A 1 28.88 30.93 -15.58
CA PRO A 1 28.39 29.69 -14.94
C PRO A 1 27.04 29.27 -15.53
N TYR A 2 27.05 28.33 -16.48
CA TYR A 2 25.83 27.75 -17.03
C TYR A 2 25.12 26.99 -15.90
N GLN A 3 23.95 27.47 -15.47
CA GLN A 3 23.05 26.67 -14.64
C GLN A 3 22.69 25.44 -15.48
N GLN A 4 23.25 24.27 -15.14
CA GLN A 4 22.76 23.01 -15.68
C GLN A 4 21.27 22.96 -15.35
N GLN A 5 20.42 23.06 -16.37
CA GLN A 5 19.00 22.80 -16.22
C GLN A 5 18.87 21.38 -15.69
N THR A 6 18.39 21.26 -14.45
CA THR A 6 18.12 19.97 -13.84
C THR A 6 17.13 19.23 -14.73
N GLN A 7 17.57 18.13 -15.35
CA GLN A 7 16.72 17.33 -16.21
C GLN A 7 15.79 16.48 -15.33
N PHE A 8 14.49 16.60 -15.58
CA PHE A 8 13.47 15.75 -14.96
C PHE A 8 13.04 14.69 -15.99
N PRO A 9 13.62 13.48 -15.96
CA PRO A 9 13.16 12.43 -16.85
C PRO A 9 11.68 12.10 -16.55
N PRO A 10 10.88 11.73 -17.57
CA PRO A 10 9.49 11.37 -17.35
C PRO A 10 9.39 10.19 -16.37
N TYR A 11 8.33 10.17 -15.58
CA TYR A 11 8.05 9.03 -14.70
C TYR A 11 7.60 7.82 -15.52
N PRO A 12 7.95 6.59 -15.08
CA PRO A 12 7.41 5.38 -15.68
C PRO A 12 5.88 5.43 -15.69
N GLN A 13 5.28 5.06 -16.83
CA GLN A 13 3.83 4.96 -16.90
C GLN A 13 3.36 3.70 -16.17
N GLN A 14 2.25 3.83 -15.45
CA GLN A 14 1.64 2.70 -14.78
C GLN A 14 0.88 1.82 -15.77
N PRO A 15 1.05 0.49 -15.71
CA PRO A 15 0.41 -0.42 -16.66
C PRO A 15 -1.09 -0.61 -16.43
N HIS A 16 -1.62 -0.24 -15.26
CA HIS A 16 -3.02 -0.47 -14.87
C HIS A 16 -3.93 0.76 -15.07
N ASN A 17 -5.24 0.54 -14.96
CA ASN A 17 -6.25 1.59 -15.03
C ASN A 17 -5.97 2.65 -13.97
N PRO A 18 -5.57 3.87 -14.36
CA PRO A 18 -5.10 4.86 -13.39
C PRO A 18 -6.19 5.43 -12.47
N GLY A 19 -7.45 5.06 -12.72
CA GLY A 19 -8.59 5.46 -11.90
C GLY A 19 -8.69 4.71 -10.58
N ALA A 20 -8.27 3.44 -10.50
CA ALA A 20 -8.57 2.57 -9.37
C ALA A 20 -7.70 2.89 -8.13
N LEU A 21 -8.34 3.01 -6.96
CA LEU A 21 -7.63 3.20 -5.68
C LEU A 21 -6.99 1.90 -5.19
N PHE A 22 -7.81 0.84 -5.21
CA PHE A 22 -7.45 -0.51 -4.81
C PHE A 22 -6.89 -1.31 -5.98
N ARG A 23 -5.93 -2.18 -5.72
CA ARG A 23 -5.29 -3.04 -6.72
C ARG A 23 -5.45 -4.51 -6.35
N VAL A 24 -5.53 -5.36 -7.38
CA VAL A 24 -5.55 -6.81 -7.20
C VAL A 24 -4.30 -7.27 -6.45
N GLY A 25 -4.50 -8.09 -5.43
CA GLY A 25 -3.48 -8.58 -4.50
C GLY A 25 -3.30 -7.74 -3.23
N GLU A 26 -3.92 -6.57 -3.13
CA GLU A 26 -3.86 -5.74 -1.92
C GLU A 26 -4.73 -6.32 -0.80
N MET A 27 -4.20 -6.26 0.43
CA MET A 27 -4.99 -6.52 1.62
C MET A 27 -5.73 -5.23 2.01
N VAL A 28 -7.01 -5.36 2.35
CA VAL A 28 -7.90 -4.23 2.66
C VAL A 28 -8.80 -4.56 3.84
N TRP A 29 -9.31 -3.51 4.47
CA TRP A 29 -10.48 -3.64 5.33
C TRP A 29 -11.74 -3.59 4.49
N HIS A 30 -12.72 -4.42 4.79
CA HIS A 30 -14.05 -4.32 4.19
C HIS A 30 -15.14 -4.45 5.24
N GLN A 31 -16.24 -3.72 5.03
CA GLN A 31 -17.35 -3.71 5.94
C GLN A 31 -18.30 -4.88 5.64
N MET A 32 -18.65 -5.63 6.69
CA MET A 32 -19.75 -6.59 6.70
C MET A 32 -20.82 -6.14 7.71
N SER A 33 -21.96 -6.82 7.76
CA SER A 33 -23.10 -6.47 8.64
C SER A 33 -22.73 -6.38 10.12
N ASN A 34 -21.70 -7.12 10.55
CA ASN A 34 -21.24 -7.22 11.93
C ASN A 34 -19.87 -6.55 12.17
N GLY A 35 -19.44 -5.66 11.29
CA GLY A 35 -18.24 -4.83 11.48
C GLY A 35 -17.19 -4.99 10.37
N TRP A 36 -15.98 -4.54 10.67
CA TRP A 36 -14.85 -4.61 9.73
C TRP A 36 -14.23 -6.00 9.70
N ARG A 37 -13.86 -6.43 8.50
CA ARG A 37 -13.17 -7.69 8.20
C ARG A 37 -11.97 -7.42 7.30
N LEU A 38 -11.04 -8.36 7.28
CA LEU A 38 -9.83 -8.28 6.45
C LEU A 38 -9.98 -9.22 5.26
N GLY A 39 -9.50 -8.78 4.10
CA GLY A 39 -9.47 -9.61 2.90
C GLY A 39 -8.50 -9.09 1.86
N VAL A 40 -8.30 -9.87 0.81
CA VAL A 40 -7.45 -9.54 -0.34
C VAL A 40 -8.31 -9.24 -1.56
N VAL A 41 -7.98 -8.18 -2.29
CA VAL A 41 -8.66 -7.82 -3.54
C VAL A 41 -8.30 -8.83 -4.62
N ALA A 42 -9.29 -9.58 -5.13
CA ALA A 42 -9.11 -10.52 -6.23
C ALA A 42 -9.45 -9.91 -7.59
N ALA A 43 -10.37 -8.96 -7.64
CA ALA A 43 -10.73 -8.26 -8.88
C ALA A 43 -11.25 -6.86 -8.57
N THR A 44 -11.02 -5.94 -9.52
CA THR A 44 -11.48 -4.55 -9.46
C THR A 44 -12.29 -4.22 -10.72
N GLY A 45 -13.02 -3.10 -10.68
CA GLY A 45 -13.74 -2.59 -11.84
C GLY A 45 -14.88 -3.48 -12.32
N ILE A 46 -15.46 -4.29 -11.42
CA ILE A 46 -16.64 -5.11 -11.73
C ILE A 46 -17.82 -4.16 -11.93
N ILE A 47 -18.50 -4.32 -13.07
CA ILE A 47 -19.65 -3.49 -13.43
C ILE A 47 -20.77 -3.71 -12.42
N ASN A 48 -21.16 -2.64 -11.73
CA ASN A 48 -22.32 -2.65 -10.86
C ASN A 48 -23.58 -2.66 -11.73
N PRO A 49 -24.42 -3.71 -11.65
CA PRO A 49 -25.59 -3.85 -12.51
C PRO A 49 -26.65 -2.75 -12.28
N LYS A 50 -26.62 -2.04 -11.13
CA LYS A 50 -27.58 -0.97 -10.83
C LYS A 50 -27.32 0.34 -11.55
N ASN A 51 -26.06 0.63 -11.88
CA ASN A 51 -25.68 1.92 -12.48
C ASN A 51 -24.69 1.77 -13.66
N SER A 52 -24.37 0.53 -14.05
CA SER A 52 -23.45 0.20 -15.14
C SER A 52 -22.05 0.80 -14.99
N LYS A 53 -21.64 1.18 -13.77
CA LYS A 53 -20.31 1.73 -13.50
C LYS A 53 -19.40 0.68 -12.85
N PRO A 54 -18.09 0.67 -13.15
CA PRO A 54 -17.12 -0.18 -12.48
C PRO A 54 -16.92 0.31 -11.03
N GLU A 55 -17.67 -0.27 -10.11
CA GLU A 55 -17.69 0.16 -8.69
C GLU A 55 -17.52 -1.01 -7.71
N ALA A 56 -17.59 -2.25 -8.20
CA ALA A 56 -17.51 -3.42 -7.34
C ALA A 56 -16.08 -4.00 -7.29
N LEU A 57 -15.74 -4.45 -6.09
CA LEU A 57 -14.56 -5.23 -5.75
C LEU A 57 -14.98 -6.66 -5.47
N GLN A 58 -14.16 -7.62 -5.90
CA GLN A 58 -14.22 -8.98 -5.36
C GLN A 58 -13.13 -9.12 -4.31
N ILE A 59 -13.53 -9.47 -3.09
CA ILE A 59 -12.65 -9.68 -1.95
C ILE A 59 -12.62 -11.16 -1.58
N LEU A 60 -11.43 -11.68 -1.32
CA LEU A 60 -11.20 -12.98 -0.68
C LEU A 60 -10.97 -12.71 0.81
N PRO A 61 -11.92 -13.04 1.70
CA PRO A 61 -11.72 -12.87 3.14
C PRO A 61 -10.48 -13.67 3.59
N ILE A 62 -9.64 -13.07 4.44
CA ILE A 62 -8.48 -13.77 4.97
C ILE A 62 -8.77 -14.35 6.35
N SER A 63 -8.49 -15.63 6.49
CA SER A 63 -8.51 -16.43 7.72
C SER A 63 -7.98 -17.82 7.34
N HIS A 64 -7.79 -18.75 8.27
CA HIS A 64 -7.41 -20.11 7.88
C HIS A 64 -8.42 -20.76 6.92
N TYR A 65 -7.96 -21.38 5.84
CA TYR A 65 -8.82 -21.96 4.79
C TYR A 65 -9.87 -22.96 5.32
N LEU A 66 -9.60 -23.60 6.46
CA LEU A 66 -10.53 -24.53 7.15
C LEU A 66 -11.81 -23.85 7.66
N PHE A 67 -11.87 -22.52 7.68
CA PHE A 67 -13.12 -21.80 7.92
C PHE A 67 -14.08 -21.84 6.73
N GLY A 68 -13.59 -22.16 5.53
CA GLY A 68 -14.44 -22.31 4.33
C GLY A 68 -15.16 -21.04 3.92
N GLN A 69 -14.57 -19.87 4.19
CA GLN A 69 -15.16 -18.58 3.81
C GLN A 69 -15.30 -18.48 2.29
N LEU A 70 -16.32 -17.78 1.80
CA LEU A 70 -16.52 -17.58 0.37
C LEU A 70 -16.05 -16.18 -0.08
N PRO A 71 -15.65 -16.01 -1.34
CA PRO A 71 -15.42 -14.68 -1.92
C PRO A 71 -16.65 -13.77 -1.77
N VAL A 72 -16.41 -12.49 -1.51
CA VAL A 72 -17.47 -11.49 -1.31
C VAL A 72 -17.36 -10.42 -2.41
N GLN A 73 -18.51 -10.03 -2.97
CA GLN A 73 -18.60 -8.85 -3.83
C GLN A 73 -19.12 -7.67 -3.03
N LEU A 74 -18.46 -6.52 -3.14
CA LEU A 74 -18.83 -5.30 -2.42
C LEU A 74 -18.53 -4.06 -3.25
N ILE A 75 -19.20 -2.96 -2.94
CA ILE A 75 -18.89 -1.66 -3.54
C ILE A 75 -17.60 -1.09 -2.95
N GLU A 76 -16.83 -0.35 -3.74
CA GLU A 76 -15.56 0.26 -3.33
C GLU A 76 -15.71 1.13 -2.06
N ALA A 77 -16.85 1.83 -1.92
CA ALA A 77 -17.16 2.65 -0.75
C ALA A 77 -17.22 1.87 0.58
N SER A 78 -17.34 0.54 0.53
CA SER A 78 -17.34 -0.36 1.71
C SER A 78 -15.96 -0.91 2.05
N ALA A 79 -14.90 -0.51 1.34
CA ALA A 79 -13.53 -0.92 1.58
C ALA A 79 -12.64 0.24 2.05
N ARG A 80 -11.58 -0.06 2.81
CA ARG A 80 -10.55 0.91 3.20
C ARG A 80 -9.16 0.34 2.94
N PRO A 81 -8.17 1.17 2.55
CA PRO A 81 -6.78 0.73 2.53
C PRO A 81 -6.40 0.12 3.87
N PHE A 82 -5.55 -0.90 3.88
CA PHE A 82 -5.17 -1.59 5.12
C PHE A 82 -4.65 -0.62 6.20
N LEU A 83 -3.83 0.36 5.78
CA LEU A 83 -3.24 1.35 6.68
C LEU A 83 -4.25 2.39 7.20
N ALA A 84 -5.54 2.33 6.84
CA ALA A 84 -6.56 3.20 7.42
C ALA A 84 -6.85 2.86 8.89
N PHE A 85 -6.65 1.60 9.31
CA PHE A 85 -6.90 1.15 10.67
C PHE A 85 -5.75 0.28 11.19
N SER A 86 -5.65 0.18 12.52
CA SER A 86 -4.73 -0.74 13.18
C SER A 86 -5.40 -2.11 13.33
N VAL A 87 -4.64 -3.18 13.08
CA VAL A 87 -5.11 -4.54 13.38
C VAL A 87 -5.14 -4.71 14.91
N PRO A 88 -6.28 -5.07 15.52
CA PRO A 88 -6.34 -5.33 16.95
C PRO A 88 -5.45 -6.52 17.34
N SER A 89 -5.09 -6.60 18.62
CA SER A 89 -4.42 -7.79 19.15
C SER A 89 -5.29 -9.05 19.02
N VAL A 90 -4.62 -10.20 18.93
CA VAL A 90 -5.23 -11.52 19.06
C VAL A 90 -5.81 -11.67 20.47
N GLY A 91 -7.10 -12.00 20.56
CA GLY A 91 -7.84 -12.09 21.81
C GLY A 91 -7.69 -13.44 22.51
N ILE A 92 -7.47 -14.51 21.76
CA ILE A 92 -7.34 -15.89 22.25
C ILE A 92 -5.94 -16.10 22.86
N PRO A 93 -5.84 -16.37 24.18
CA PRO A 93 -4.55 -16.55 24.85
C PRO A 93 -3.64 -17.60 24.20
N GLU A 94 -4.21 -18.72 23.74
CA GLU A 94 -3.47 -19.84 23.13
C GLU A 94 -2.83 -19.48 21.78
N LEU A 95 -3.28 -18.40 21.14
CA LEU A 95 -2.77 -17.90 19.86
C LEU A 95 -1.86 -16.68 20.03
N GLN A 96 -1.86 -16.04 21.20
CA GLN A 96 -1.02 -14.88 21.45
C GLN A 96 0.47 -15.23 21.34
N GLY A 97 1.23 -14.37 20.65
CA GLY A 97 2.68 -14.53 20.46
C GLY A 97 3.10 -15.58 19.43
N LYS A 98 2.17 -16.38 18.87
CA LYS A 98 2.49 -17.36 17.82
C LYS A 98 2.52 -16.71 16.44
N ALA A 99 3.40 -17.18 15.56
CA ALA A 99 3.27 -16.87 14.14
C ALA A 99 2.09 -17.64 13.54
N TYR A 100 1.52 -17.10 12.46
CA TYR A 100 0.38 -17.72 11.78
C TYR A 100 0.66 -19.17 11.35
N ASP A 101 1.86 -19.43 10.81
CA ASP A 101 2.24 -20.74 10.30
C ASP A 101 2.63 -21.75 11.40
N ASP A 102 2.89 -21.27 12.63
CA ASP A 102 3.26 -22.12 13.78
C ASP A 102 2.04 -22.69 14.53
N VAL A 103 0.84 -22.20 14.20
CA VAL A 103 -0.40 -22.70 14.82
C VAL A 103 -0.77 -24.03 14.16
N PRO A 104 -0.96 -25.12 14.91
CA PRO A 104 -1.44 -26.39 14.37
C PRO A 104 -2.96 -26.29 14.09
N TRP A 105 -3.33 -25.52 13.05
CA TRP A 105 -4.71 -25.11 12.78
C TRP A 105 -5.70 -26.28 12.70
N GLN A 106 -5.31 -27.39 12.09
CA GLN A 106 -6.15 -28.58 11.99
C GLN A 106 -6.51 -29.15 13.37
N GLN A 107 -5.52 -29.31 14.26
CA GLN A 107 -5.74 -29.79 15.63
C GLN A 107 -6.50 -28.74 16.46
N PHE A 108 -6.12 -27.47 16.32
CA PHE A 108 -6.74 -26.38 17.06
C PHE A 108 -8.23 -26.26 16.74
N LEU A 109 -8.59 -26.27 15.45
CA LEU A 109 -9.98 -26.22 15.00
C LEU A 109 -10.74 -27.54 15.22
N GLY A 110 -10.06 -28.69 15.14
CA GLY A 110 -10.65 -30.01 15.40
C GLY A 110 -11.04 -30.23 16.86
N SER A 111 -10.43 -29.49 17.79
CA SER A 111 -10.78 -29.52 19.22
C SER A 111 -12.05 -28.72 19.57
N LEU A 112 -12.60 -27.95 18.63
CA LEU A 112 -13.77 -27.12 18.87
C LEU A 112 -15.04 -27.94 18.86
N ASN A 113 -15.96 -27.63 19.79
CA ASN A 113 -17.33 -28.10 19.69
C ASN A 113 -17.98 -27.46 18.45
N PRO A 114 -18.48 -28.25 17.47
CA PRO A 114 -19.13 -27.71 16.27
C PRO A 114 -20.31 -26.77 16.55
N GLU A 115 -21.00 -26.96 17.69
CA GLU A 115 -22.13 -26.15 18.11
C GLU A 115 -21.73 -24.79 18.71
N ASP A 116 -20.45 -24.61 19.09
CA ASP A 116 -19.93 -23.36 19.64
C ASP A 116 -19.57 -22.36 18.51
N THR A 117 -20.63 -21.88 17.85
CA THR A 117 -20.54 -20.92 16.74
C THR A 117 -19.88 -19.61 17.14
N HIS A 118 -20.06 -19.17 18.39
CA HIS A 118 -19.44 -17.95 18.89
C HIS A 118 -17.92 -18.09 18.99
N ARG A 119 -17.43 -19.17 19.63
CA ARG A 119 -15.98 -19.43 19.71
C ARG A 119 -15.38 -19.62 18.33
N ARG A 120 -16.08 -20.28 17.41
CA ARG A 120 -15.64 -20.43 16.02
C ARG A 120 -15.45 -19.07 15.33
N GLU A 121 -16.39 -18.14 15.50
CA GLU A 121 -16.28 -16.78 14.94
C GLU A 121 -15.11 -16.01 15.56
N VAL A 122 -14.89 -16.12 16.88
CA VAL A 122 -13.75 -15.45 17.53
C VAL A 122 -12.41 -15.97 16.97
N ILE A 123 -12.27 -17.28 16.77
CA ILE A 123 -11.06 -17.87 16.19
C ILE A 123 -10.89 -17.46 14.71
N LEU A 124 -11.99 -17.38 13.96
CA LEU A 124 -11.96 -16.88 12.58
C LEU A 124 -11.36 -15.48 12.52
N LEU A 125 -11.79 -14.60 13.42
CA LEU A 125 -11.30 -13.22 13.50
C LEU A 125 -9.83 -13.17 13.94
N ASP A 126 -9.44 -13.93 14.95
CA ASP A 126 -8.06 -13.94 15.41
C ASP A 126 -7.11 -14.54 14.37
N SER A 127 -7.53 -15.58 13.65
CA SER A 127 -6.79 -16.12 12.51
C SER A 127 -6.61 -15.08 11.40
N SER A 128 -7.62 -14.24 11.13
CA SER A 128 -7.50 -13.14 10.16
C SER A 128 -6.46 -12.09 10.57
N LYS A 129 -6.38 -11.76 11.87
CA LYS A 129 -5.39 -10.82 12.41
C LYS A 129 -3.98 -11.37 12.28
N MET A 130 -3.79 -12.64 12.61
CA MET A 130 -2.50 -13.34 12.47
C MET A 130 -2.07 -13.43 10.99
N ALA A 131 -3.01 -13.71 10.07
CA ALA A 131 -2.75 -13.70 8.64
C ALA A 131 -2.33 -12.30 8.14
N ALA A 132 -3.02 -11.24 8.58
CA ALA A 132 -2.65 -9.87 8.25
C ALA A 132 -1.25 -9.49 8.75
N GLN A 133 -0.85 -10.00 9.91
CA GLN A 133 0.50 -9.84 10.44
C GLN A 133 1.54 -10.56 9.59
N LYS A 134 1.30 -11.83 9.21
CA LYS A 134 2.16 -12.56 8.27
C LYS A 134 2.34 -11.82 6.95
N ILE A 135 1.23 -11.37 6.35
CA ILE A 135 1.24 -10.61 5.10
C ILE A 135 2.01 -9.30 5.29
N GLY A 136 1.69 -8.53 6.33
CA GLY A 136 2.30 -7.22 6.60
C GLY A 136 3.81 -7.26 6.83
N SER A 137 4.33 -8.35 7.40
CA SER A 137 5.75 -8.58 7.68
C SER A 137 6.52 -9.23 6.53
N SER A 138 5.90 -9.45 5.37
CA SER A 138 6.53 -10.05 4.19
C SER A 138 6.38 -9.18 2.94
N TYR A 139 7.10 -9.54 1.89
CA TYR A 139 6.95 -8.96 0.56
C TYR A 139 7.20 -9.98 -0.54
N SER A 140 6.68 -9.74 -1.74
CA SER A 140 7.04 -10.49 -2.96
C SER A 140 7.21 -9.55 -4.16
N LEU A 141 8.21 -9.81 -4.99
CA LEU A 141 8.52 -9.01 -6.19
C LEU A 141 7.79 -9.61 -7.40
N PHE A 142 7.47 -8.77 -8.39
CA PHE A 142 6.86 -9.24 -9.62
C PHE A 142 7.38 -8.49 -10.85
N THR A 143 7.31 -9.19 -11.98
CA THR A 143 7.71 -8.72 -13.31
C THR A 143 9.14 -8.19 -13.30
N ARG A 144 10.10 -9.11 -13.34
CA ARG A 144 11.52 -8.80 -13.59
C ARG A 144 11.64 -8.05 -14.92
N LEU A 145 12.34 -6.92 -14.92
CA LEU A 145 12.52 -6.04 -16.08
C LEU A 145 13.88 -6.26 -16.75
N SER A 146 14.94 -6.11 -15.97
CA SER A 146 16.32 -6.18 -16.44
C SER A 146 17.24 -6.69 -15.34
N THR A 147 18.42 -7.12 -15.75
CA THR A 147 19.52 -7.41 -14.84
C THR A 147 20.76 -6.76 -15.42
N THR A 148 21.57 -6.13 -14.57
CA THR A 148 22.82 -5.50 -15.03
C THR A 148 23.70 -6.52 -15.73
N GLU A 149 24.55 -6.08 -16.66
CA GLU A 149 25.44 -6.97 -17.41
C GLU A 149 26.36 -7.79 -16.50
N ASP A 150 26.74 -7.24 -15.35
CA ASP A 150 27.52 -7.91 -14.32
C ASP A 150 26.71 -8.81 -13.38
N GLY A 151 25.39 -8.92 -13.59
CA GLY A 151 24.47 -9.75 -12.83
C GLY A 151 24.16 -9.22 -11.42
N LYS A 152 24.76 -8.12 -10.97
CA LYS A 152 24.71 -7.70 -9.56
C LYS A 152 23.41 -7.06 -9.14
N LYS A 153 22.66 -6.48 -10.07
CA LYS A 153 21.42 -5.78 -9.77
C LYS A 153 20.29 -6.27 -10.66
N THR A 154 19.13 -6.54 -10.07
CA THR A 154 17.92 -6.92 -10.80
C THR A 154 16.81 -5.89 -10.58
N ASP A 155 16.24 -5.39 -11.67
CA ASP A 155 15.13 -4.42 -11.67
C ASP A 155 13.78 -5.13 -11.80
N TYR A 156 12.76 -4.58 -11.13
CA TYR A 156 11.41 -5.10 -11.08
C TYR A 156 10.37 -4.01 -11.37
N GLN A 157 9.25 -4.40 -11.98
CA GLN A 157 8.12 -3.50 -12.24
C GLN A 157 7.37 -3.13 -10.96
N GLY A 158 7.35 -4.04 -9.99
CA GLY A 158 6.57 -3.84 -8.78
C GLY A 158 6.83 -4.88 -7.70
N ILE A 159 6.19 -4.62 -6.57
CA ILE A 159 6.31 -5.38 -5.33
C ILE A 159 4.97 -5.38 -4.60
N PHE A 160 4.58 -6.53 -4.06
CA PHE A 160 3.59 -6.60 -2.98
C PHE A 160 4.33 -6.33 -1.67
N LEU A 161 4.29 -5.09 -1.22
CA LEU A 161 4.96 -4.65 0.00
C LEU A 161 3.99 -4.75 1.17
N GLY A 162 3.97 -5.92 1.81
CA GLY A 162 3.00 -6.26 2.83
C GLY A 162 1.57 -6.23 2.30
N ALA A 163 0.78 -5.26 2.77
CA ALA A 163 -0.62 -5.11 2.38
C ALA A 163 -0.82 -4.43 1.02
N GLU A 164 0.17 -3.69 0.53
CA GLU A 164 0.01 -2.78 -0.61
C GLU A 164 0.74 -3.31 -1.85
N ARG A 165 0.19 -3.06 -3.04
CA ARG A 165 0.84 -3.32 -4.33
C ARG A 165 1.46 -2.03 -4.81
N VAL A 166 2.78 -1.99 -4.87
CA VAL A 166 3.58 -0.83 -5.29
C VAL A 166 4.18 -1.09 -6.67
N GLU A 167 4.14 -0.10 -7.54
CA GLU A 167 4.63 -0.18 -8.92
C GLU A 167 5.42 1.07 -9.29
N LEU A 168 6.29 0.96 -10.30
CA LEU A 168 6.99 2.12 -10.85
C LEU A 168 6.01 3.24 -11.24
N GLY A 169 6.38 4.49 -10.96
CA GLY A 169 5.53 5.67 -11.15
C GLY A 169 4.59 5.97 -9.97
N ASP A 170 4.50 5.08 -8.97
CA ASP A 170 3.82 5.39 -7.71
C ASP A 170 4.51 6.50 -6.93
N VAL A 171 3.77 7.02 -5.96
CA VAL A 171 4.30 7.90 -4.93
C VAL A 171 4.19 7.18 -3.59
N LEU A 172 5.27 7.19 -2.83
CA LEU A 172 5.34 6.55 -1.51
C LEU A 172 5.51 7.61 -0.43
N ARG A 173 4.83 7.42 0.70
CA ARG A 173 5.08 8.17 1.94
C ARG A 173 6.35 7.62 2.57
N ILE A 174 7.27 8.48 2.96
CA ILE A 174 8.59 8.06 3.45
C ILE A 174 8.95 8.70 4.78
N ARG A 175 9.93 8.10 5.46
CA ARG A 175 10.67 8.67 6.57
C ARG A 175 12.05 9.05 6.04
N ILE A 176 12.45 10.30 6.25
CA ILE A 176 13.82 10.74 5.98
C ILE A 176 14.62 10.50 7.25
N THR A 177 15.71 9.76 7.13
CA THR A 177 16.63 9.49 8.25
C THR A 177 17.87 10.38 8.16
N THR A 178 18.56 10.58 9.29
CA THR A 178 19.73 11.48 9.38
C THR A 178 20.91 11.03 8.51
N ASP A 179 20.99 9.74 8.19
CA ASP A 179 22.04 9.13 7.38
C ASP A 179 21.78 9.25 5.88
N GLN A 180 20.67 9.85 5.46
CA GLN A 180 20.31 9.95 4.04
C GLN A 180 21.14 11.02 3.31
N PRO A 181 22.12 10.65 2.45
CA PRO A 181 23.13 11.60 1.98
C PRO A 181 22.55 12.68 1.07
N GLY A 182 22.91 13.96 1.21
CA GLY A 182 22.45 14.99 0.26
C GLY A 182 20.96 15.31 0.31
N VAL A 183 20.26 14.90 1.36
CA VAL A 183 18.99 15.51 1.78
C VAL A 183 19.33 16.56 2.86
N PRO A 184 18.71 17.77 2.86
CA PRO A 184 18.93 18.75 3.92
C PRO A 184 18.63 18.17 5.31
N GLU A 185 19.48 18.42 6.30
CA GLU A 185 19.32 17.87 7.66
C GLU A 185 17.95 18.20 8.28
N ALA A 186 17.46 19.43 8.03
CA ALA A 186 16.13 19.89 8.45
C ALA A 186 14.97 19.04 7.90
N ALA A 187 15.20 18.24 6.86
CA ALA A 187 14.20 17.36 6.27
C ALA A 187 13.95 16.07 7.08
N THR A 188 14.86 15.70 7.99
CA THR A 188 14.75 14.46 8.80
C THR A 188 13.44 14.38 9.60
N ASN A 189 12.87 15.53 9.98
CA ASN A 189 11.63 15.61 10.76
C ASN A 189 10.38 15.88 9.91
N LEU A 190 10.47 15.83 8.59
CA LEU A 190 9.30 16.01 7.74
C LEU A 190 8.32 14.84 7.89
N SER A 191 7.10 15.15 8.32
CA SER A 191 6.03 14.17 8.48
C SER A 191 5.49 13.67 7.14
N ASP A 192 5.61 14.49 6.08
CA ASP A 192 4.92 14.39 4.80
C ASP A 192 5.87 14.27 3.59
N ALA A 193 7.12 13.87 3.80
CA ALA A 193 8.04 13.59 2.69
C ALA A 193 7.54 12.45 1.80
N LEU A 194 7.72 12.61 0.48
CA LEU A 194 7.22 11.69 -0.54
C LEU A 194 8.34 11.24 -1.49
N LEU A 195 8.33 9.98 -1.90
CA LEU A 195 9.19 9.46 -2.96
C LEU A 195 8.37 9.26 -4.23
N GLY A 196 8.71 9.97 -5.32
CA GLY A 196 8.28 9.62 -6.66
C GLY A 196 9.10 8.43 -7.17
N LEU A 197 8.50 7.25 -7.21
CA LEU A 197 9.19 5.99 -7.45
C LEU A 197 9.53 5.81 -8.93
N ARG A 198 10.80 5.51 -9.23
CA ARG A 198 11.31 5.30 -10.59
C ARG A 198 11.86 3.91 -10.81
N GLU A 199 12.36 3.27 -9.75
CA GLU A 199 13.06 2.01 -9.84
C GLU A 199 12.87 1.21 -8.55
N ILE A 200 12.61 -0.09 -8.70
CA ILE A 200 12.60 -1.09 -7.62
C ILE A 200 13.64 -2.12 -8.01
N CYS A 201 14.61 -2.38 -7.14
CA CYS A 201 15.67 -3.32 -7.46
C CYS A 201 16.16 -4.12 -6.25
N THR A 202 16.81 -5.23 -6.54
CA THR A 202 17.58 -6.04 -5.58
C THR A 202 19.05 -6.02 -5.98
N ALA A 203 19.93 -6.32 -5.03
CA ALA A 203 21.36 -6.43 -5.27
C ALA A 203 21.91 -7.74 -4.70
N VAL A 204 22.77 -8.42 -5.46
CA VAL A 204 23.33 -9.74 -5.12
C VAL A 204 24.23 -9.67 -3.88
N ASP A 205 24.91 -8.54 -3.68
CA ASP A 205 25.78 -8.26 -2.52
C ASP A 205 24.99 -7.94 -1.23
N MET A 206 23.69 -7.66 -1.33
CA MET A 206 22.79 -7.54 -0.18
C MET A 206 21.55 -8.46 -0.33
N PRO A 207 21.72 -9.78 -0.19
CA PRO A 207 20.62 -10.73 -0.29
C PRO A 207 19.47 -10.39 0.66
N GLY A 208 18.24 -10.45 0.14
CA GLY A 208 17.02 -10.14 0.90
C GLY A 208 16.72 -8.65 1.05
N ALA A 209 17.60 -7.74 0.61
CA ALA A 209 17.32 -6.32 0.55
C ALA A 209 16.60 -5.93 -0.75
N VAL A 210 15.65 -5.00 -0.63
CA VAL A 210 15.02 -4.30 -1.75
C VAL A 210 15.29 -2.81 -1.62
N PHE A 211 15.60 -2.19 -2.75
CA PHE A 211 15.83 -0.76 -2.85
C PHE A 211 14.75 -0.10 -3.69
N PHE A 212 14.41 1.11 -3.28
CA PHE A 212 13.43 1.97 -3.90
C PHE A 212 14.13 3.26 -4.29
N LYS A 213 14.20 3.54 -5.58
CA LYS A 213 14.93 4.71 -6.07
C LYS A 213 14.00 5.66 -6.81
N GLY A 214 14.20 6.95 -6.55
CA GLY A 214 13.31 7.97 -7.04
C GLY A 214 13.66 9.37 -6.56
N ASP A 215 12.76 10.31 -6.81
CA ASP A 215 12.93 11.71 -6.40
C ASP A 215 12.17 11.97 -5.10
N ILE A 216 12.79 12.67 -4.15
CA ILE A 216 12.17 13.04 -2.88
C ILE A 216 11.54 14.43 -3.00
N TYR A 217 10.27 14.52 -2.66
CA TYR A 217 9.48 15.74 -2.67
C TYR A 217 9.01 16.12 -1.27
N GLN A 218 8.95 17.42 -1.04
CA GLN A 218 8.25 18.05 0.08
C GLN A 218 6.99 18.75 -0.45
N PRO A 219 5.78 18.36 -0.01
CA PRO A 219 4.58 19.16 -0.18
C PRO A 219 4.67 20.46 0.65
N ILE A 220 4.20 21.57 0.09
CA ILE A 220 4.22 22.89 0.73
C ILE A 220 2.89 23.59 0.48
N THR A 221 2.38 24.25 1.51
CA THR A 221 1.19 25.10 1.46
C THR A 221 1.52 26.55 1.84
N GLY A 222 0.79 27.49 1.27
CA GLY A 222 0.86 28.92 1.56
C GLY A 222 2.26 29.50 1.35
N ASP A 223 2.68 30.29 2.34
CA ASP A 223 4.00 30.94 2.41
C ASP A 223 5.02 30.14 3.24
N ASN A 224 4.70 28.88 3.58
CA ASN A 224 5.64 28.02 4.27
C ASN A 224 6.92 27.89 3.43
N LYS A 225 8.07 28.12 4.07
CA LYS A 225 9.36 28.00 3.41
C LYS A 225 9.75 26.52 3.30
N PRO A 226 10.23 26.06 2.12
CA PRO A 226 10.82 24.73 2.02
C PRO A 226 11.98 24.57 3.00
N VAL A 227 12.22 23.34 3.47
CA VAL A 227 13.43 23.03 4.25
C VAL A 227 14.69 23.04 3.37
N GLY A 228 14.50 23.04 2.05
CA GLY A 228 15.52 23.16 1.02
C GLY A 228 14.97 22.75 -0.34
N GLY A 229 15.83 22.68 -1.36
CA GLY A 229 15.44 22.18 -2.67
C GLY A 229 14.84 23.21 -3.63
N MET A 230 14.33 22.73 -4.77
CA MET A 230 13.87 23.56 -5.88
C MET A 230 12.37 23.35 -6.16
N PRO A 231 11.58 24.41 -6.41
CA PRO A 231 10.19 24.27 -6.86
C PRO A 231 10.08 23.42 -8.11
N VAL A 232 9.02 22.60 -8.18
CA VAL A 232 8.79 21.67 -9.28
C VAL A 232 7.49 22.04 -9.98
N THR A 233 7.53 22.16 -11.30
CA THR A 233 6.33 22.41 -12.10
C THR A 233 5.49 21.15 -12.18
N GLU A 234 4.16 21.32 -12.29
CA GLU A 234 3.21 20.21 -12.25
C GLU A 234 3.51 19.14 -13.32
N ASP A 235 3.94 19.52 -14.52
CA ASP A 235 4.27 18.59 -15.61
C ASP A 235 5.44 17.65 -15.31
N LYS A 236 6.29 17.99 -14.33
CA LYS A 236 7.42 17.17 -13.88
C LYS A 236 7.12 16.27 -12.69
N LEU A 237 5.93 16.41 -12.10
CA LEU A 237 5.53 15.57 -10.96
C LEU A 237 5.09 14.17 -11.40
N PRO A 238 5.30 13.15 -10.55
CA PRO A 238 4.68 11.85 -10.76
C PRO A 238 3.16 11.99 -10.75
N ARG A 239 2.48 11.12 -11.49
CA ARG A 239 1.04 11.22 -11.75
C ARG A 239 0.20 11.43 -10.47
N PRO A 240 0.38 10.68 -9.37
CA PRO A 240 -0.44 10.88 -8.17
C PRO A 240 -0.31 12.30 -7.58
N LEU A 241 0.87 12.92 -7.67
CA LEU A 241 1.06 14.31 -7.21
C LEU A 241 0.51 15.34 -8.18
N ARG A 242 0.48 15.05 -9.49
CA ARG A 242 -0.26 15.90 -10.44
C ARG A 242 -1.75 15.88 -10.15
N GLU A 243 -2.33 14.70 -9.92
CA GLU A 243 -3.74 14.57 -9.55
C GLU A 243 -4.06 15.30 -8.24
N GLU A 244 -3.19 15.19 -7.23
CA GLU A 244 -3.33 15.94 -5.97
C GLU A 244 -3.23 17.45 -6.18
N SER A 245 -2.24 17.91 -6.95
CA SER A 245 -2.03 19.33 -7.26
C SER A 245 -3.23 19.92 -7.98
N ALA A 246 -3.71 19.27 -9.05
CA ALA A 246 -4.86 19.70 -9.81
C ALA A 246 -6.13 19.76 -8.94
N PHE A 247 -6.34 18.77 -8.06
CA PHE A 247 -7.47 18.75 -7.14
C PHE A 247 -7.42 19.91 -6.14
N ARG A 248 -6.27 20.12 -5.47
CA ARG A 248 -6.10 21.20 -4.49
C ARG A 248 -6.16 22.58 -5.14
N ASN A 249 -5.53 22.77 -6.30
CA ASN A 249 -5.59 24.04 -7.03
C ASN A 249 -7.01 24.39 -7.49
N LYS A 250 -7.84 23.38 -7.79
CA LYS A 250 -9.25 23.58 -8.15
C LYS A 250 -10.11 23.98 -6.95
N PHE A 251 -9.97 23.29 -5.82
CA PHE A 251 -10.92 23.42 -4.72
C PHE A 251 -10.40 24.26 -3.55
N ALA A 252 -9.10 24.29 -3.29
CA ALA A 252 -8.46 25.09 -2.25
C ALA A 252 -7.28 25.93 -2.79
N PRO A 253 -7.50 26.79 -3.82
CA PRO A 253 -6.41 27.57 -4.44
C PRO A 253 -5.66 28.48 -3.45
N ALA A 254 -6.35 28.95 -2.39
CA ALA A 254 -5.74 29.76 -1.34
C ALA A 254 -4.64 29.02 -0.55
N GLU A 255 -4.69 27.68 -0.48
CA GLU A 255 -3.65 26.86 0.13
C GLU A 255 -2.34 26.89 -0.67
N ARG A 256 -2.35 27.34 -1.94
CA ARG A 256 -1.16 27.45 -2.80
C ARG A 256 -0.26 26.21 -2.75
N TRP A 257 -0.90 25.04 -2.76
CA TRP A 257 -0.24 23.75 -2.62
C TRP A 257 0.72 23.50 -3.78
N ARG A 258 1.95 23.11 -3.47
CA ARG A 258 3.00 22.83 -4.45
C ARG A 258 4.02 21.83 -3.89
N CYS A 259 4.81 21.22 -4.77
CA CYS A 259 5.92 20.37 -4.38
C CYS A 259 7.27 21.05 -4.62
N VAL A 260 8.20 20.81 -3.71
CA VAL A 260 9.61 21.14 -3.86
C VAL A 260 10.41 19.84 -3.91
N LEU A 261 11.35 19.75 -4.84
CA LEU A 261 12.27 18.63 -4.93
C LEU A 261 13.39 18.81 -3.92
N LEU A 262 13.48 17.91 -2.95
CA LEU A 262 14.57 17.86 -1.97
C LEU A 262 15.80 17.14 -2.52
N ARG A 263 15.60 16.03 -3.25
CA ARG A 263 16.69 15.20 -3.76
C ARG A 263 16.30 14.40 -4.99
N HIS A 264 17.19 14.35 -5.98
CA HIS A 264 17.09 13.45 -7.11
C HIS A 264 17.67 12.07 -6.81
N ASN A 265 17.06 11.04 -7.40
CA ASN A 265 17.59 9.66 -7.42
C ASN A 265 18.05 9.16 -6.04
N ALA A 266 17.30 9.53 -4.99
CA ALA A 266 17.49 8.98 -3.67
C ALA A 266 17.25 7.48 -3.70
N VAL A 267 18.02 6.73 -2.91
CA VAL A 267 17.87 5.28 -2.73
C VAL A 267 17.42 5.04 -1.31
N LEU A 268 16.28 4.37 -1.17
CA LEU A 268 15.66 4.00 0.10
C LEU A 268 15.60 2.48 0.22
N ARG A 269 15.62 2.00 1.45
CA ARG A 269 15.30 0.63 1.84
C ARG A 269 13.87 0.57 2.35
N GLU A 270 13.40 -0.66 2.50
CA GLU A 270 12.05 -0.96 2.97
C GLU A 270 11.67 -0.26 4.29
N GLY A 271 12.58 -0.17 5.27
CA GLY A 271 12.31 0.43 6.58
C GLY A 271 12.05 1.95 6.55
N GLU A 272 12.39 2.61 5.45
CA GLU A 272 12.17 4.04 5.25
C GLU A 272 10.79 4.33 4.62
N LEU A 273 10.03 3.29 4.25
CA LEU A 273 8.73 3.43 3.60
C LEU A 273 7.58 3.33 4.60
N LYS A 274 6.72 4.35 4.63
CA LYS A 274 5.49 4.38 5.45
C LYS A 274 4.32 3.69 4.74
N GLY A 275 4.32 3.65 3.42
CA GLY A 275 3.26 3.05 2.58
C GLY A 275 2.98 3.90 1.34
N ARG A 276 1.97 3.50 0.55
CA ARG A 276 1.54 4.25 -0.64
C ARG A 276 0.99 5.64 -0.26
N PHE A 277 1.18 6.59 -1.18
CA PHE A 277 0.43 7.84 -1.20
C PHE A 277 -0.90 7.62 -1.96
N TYR A 278 -1.99 8.08 -1.37
CA TYR A 278 -3.32 7.99 -1.97
C TYR A 278 -3.85 9.40 -2.25
N PRO A 279 -4.18 9.77 -3.50
CA PRO A 279 -4.74 11.09 -3.78
C PRO A 279 -5.95 11.41 -2.88
N THR A 280 -5.96 12.61 -2.29
CA THR A 280 -6.91 13.03 -1.25
C THR A 280 -8.36 12.90 -1.71
N HIS A 281 -8.62 13.26 -2.96
CA HIS A 281 -9.95 13.20 -3.58
C HIS A 281 -10.52 11.78 -3.71
N LYS A 282 -9.67 10.75 -3.69
CA LYS A 282 -10.10 9.34 -3.69
C LYS A 282 -10.17 8.76 -2.28
N LEU A 283 -9.23 9.14 -1.40
CA LEU A 283 -9.14 8.57 -0.06
C LEU A 283 -10.16 9.17 0.92
N LEU A 284 -10.31 10.50 0.98
CA LEU A 284 -11.19 11.13 1.98
C LEU A 284 -12.65 10.66 1.88
N PRO A 285 -13.27 10.51 0.70
CA PRO A 285 -14.63 10.02 0.62
C PRO A 285 -14.84 8.64 1.20
N LEU A 286 -13.80 7.78 1.15
CA LEU A 286 -13.84 6.51 1.85
C LEU A 286 -13.74 6.75 3.35
N LEU A 287 -12.78 7.54 3.83
CA LEU A 287 -12.59 7.73 5.28
C LEU A 287 -13.78 8.41 5.99
N ASP A 288 -14.40 9.41 5.37
CA ASP A 288 -15.40 10.28 6.04
C ASP A 288 -16.77 10.33 5.36
N GLY A 289 -16.93 9.66 4.23
CA GLY A 289 -18.16 9.66 3.45
C GLY A 289 -18.20 10.76 2.38
N GLN A 290 -18.67 10.37 1.19
CA GLN A 290 -18.75 11.22 0.00
C GLN A 290 -19.49 12.55 0.23
N GLN A 291 -20.61 12.53 0.96
CA GLN A 291 -21.44 13.72 1.17
C GLN A 291 -20.72 14.78 2.00
N LYS A 292 -20.11 14.37 3.12
CA LYS A 292 -19.38 15.27 4.01
C LYS A 292 -18.19 15.90 3.28
N VAL A 293 -17.39 15.06 2.61
CA VAL A 293 -16.22 15.53 1.86
C VAL A 293 -16.64 16.46 0.72
N GLY A 294 -17.73 16.13 0.03
CA GLY A 294 -18.30 17.00 -1.00
C GLY A 294 -18.64 18.39 -0.47
N ALA A 295 -19.29 18.48 0.70
CA ALA A 295 -19.64 19.77 1.31
C ALA A 295 -18.40 20.60 1.71
N GLU A 296 -17.40 19.96 2.33
CA GLU A 296 -16.15 20.63 2.73
C GLU A 296 -15.37 21.17 1.51
N VAL A 297 -15.26 20.36 0.45
CA VAL A 297 -14.56 20.72 -0.78
C VAL A 297 -15.24 21.91 -1.48
N GLN A 298 -16.57 22.02 -1.43
CA GLN A 298 -17.31 23.19 -1.95
C GLN A 298 -17.08 24.46 -1.11
N GLN A 299 -16.70 24.32 0.17
CA GLN A 299 -16.31 25.42 1.05
C GLN A 299 -14.81 25.76 0.93
N GLY A 300 -14.09 25.07 0.04
CA GLY A 300 -12.65 25.23 -0.15
C GLY A 300 -11.79 24.61 0.95
N ILE A 301 -12.33 23.65 1.70
CA ILE A 301 -11.64 22.93 2.76
C ILE A 301 -11.11 21.61 2.19
N VAL A 302 -9.79 21.45 2.11
CA VAL A 302 -9.15 20.20 1.65
C VAL A 302 -8.19 19.66 2.70
N ARG A 303 -8.70 18.74 3.53
CA ARG A 303 -7.94 18.11 4.61
C ARG A 303 -6.81 17.21 4.07
N ASP A 304 -5.73 17.07 4.84
CA ASP A 304 -4.66 16.13 4.52
C ASP A 304 -5.07 14.70 4.91
N ALA A 305 -5.28 13.85 3.90
CA ALA A 305 -5.65 12.45 4.11
C ALA A 305 -4.48 11.57 4.56
N GLN A 306 -3.23 11.96 4.28
CA GLN A 306 -2.06 11.09 4.46
C GLN A 306 -1.71 10.89 5.93
N GLN A 307 -1.96 11.91 6.77
CA GLN A 307 -1.69 11.87 8.20
C GLN A 307 -2.60 10.92 8.99
N ARG A 308 -3.71 10.49 8.38
CA ARG A 308 -4.67 9.56 8.99
C ARG A 308 -4.34 8.11 8.75
N LEU A 309 -3.38 7.84 7.88
CA LEU A 309 -2.95 6.49 7.57
C LEU A 309 -1.81 6.09 8.50
N ASN A 310 -1.95 4.90 9.08
CA ASN A 310 -0.88 4.21 9.77
C ASN A 310 0.36 4.04 8.87
N GLN A 311 1.48 3.76 9.52
CA GLN A 311 2.72 3.43 8.83
C GLN A 311 2.87 1.91 8.77
N ARG A 312 3.57 1.47 7.74
CA ARG A 312 3.96 0.07 7.60
C ARG A 312 4.85 -0.36 8.78
N ILE A 313 4.71 -1.61 9.20
CA ILE A 313 5.49 -2.30 10.26
C ILE A 313 5.30 -1.78 11.71
N ASP A 314 4.87 -0.54 11.94
CA ASP A 314 4.71 0.03 13.29
C ASP A 314 3.74 -0.77 14.22
N GLY A 315 2.92 -1.67 13.66
CA GLY A 315 1.94 -2.47 14.41
C GLY A 315 2.29 -3.93 14.69
N PHE A 316 3.36 -4.49 14.11
CA PHE A 316 3.61 -5.95 14.19
C PHE A 316 4.72 -6.28 15.19
N LYS A 317 4.35 -7.01 16.25
CA LYS A 317 5.27 -7.43 17.33
C LYS A 317 6.00 -8.75 17.03
N THR A 318 5.53 -9.53 16.05
CA THR A 318 6.24 -10.74 15.61
C THR A 318 7.31 -10.36 14.61
N GLY A 319 8.38 -11.14 14.56
CA GLY A 319 9.54 -10.89 13.71
C GLY A 319 9.21 -10.64 12.23
N TYR A 320 10.13 -9.95 11.56
CA TYR A 320 10.09 -9.69 10.14
C TYR A 320 10.28 -10.99 9.33
N ILE A 321 9.41 -11.25 8.35
CA ILE A 321 9.44 -12.48 7.53
C ILE A 321 10.27 -12.25 6.27
N GLY A 322 10.19 -11.07 5.66
CA GLY A 322 10.94 -10.73 4.46
C GLY A 322 10.36 -11.33 3.17
N ARG A 323 11.24 -11.61 2.21
CA ARG A 323 10.86 -12.00 0.84
C ARG A 323 10.16 -13.37 0.80
N LYS A 324 9.12 -13.45 -0.02
CA LYS A 324 8.52 -14.69 -0.56
C LYS A 324 8.58 -14.65 -2.09
N SER A 325 8.51 -15.81 -2.73
CA SER A 325 8.63 -15.90 -4.19
C SER A 325 7.36 -15.37 -4.88
N THR A 326 6.19 -15.65 -4.28
CA THR A 326 4.88 -15.28 -4.85
C THR A 326 3.98 -14.61 -3.81
N ARG A 327 2.97 -13.86 -4.27
CA ARG A 327 1.90 -13.31 -3.43
C ARG A 327 1.11 -14.43 -2.78
N ALA A 328 0.89 -15.52 -3.49
CA ALA A 328 0.25 -16.72 -2.96
C ALA A 328 1.00 -17.27 -1.74
N GLU A 329 2.33 -17.32 -1.74
CA GLU A 329 3.14 -17.73 -0.57
C GLU A 329 3.07 -16.72 0.58
N THR A 330 3.06 -15.41 0.30
CA THR A 330 2.93 -14.41 1.39
C THR A 330 1.62 -14.57 2.16
N ILE A 331 0.54 -14.95 1.48
CA ILE A 331 -0.78 -15.16 2.10
C ILE A 331 -0.88 -16.59 2.66
N GLY A 332 -0.43 -17.58 1.89
CA GLY A 332 -0.42 -18.99 2.24
C GLY A 332 -1.83 -19.55 2.49
N PRO A 333 -2.04 -20.36 3.55
CA PRO A 333 -3.32 -21.00 3.84
C PRO A 333 -4.39 -20.03 4.36
N ALA A 334 -4.16 -18.71 4.28
CA ALA A 334 -5.09 -17.70 4.71
C ALA A 334 -6.17 -17.35 3.65
N LEU A 335 -6.09 -17.90 2.45
CA LEU A 335 -7.14 -17.75 1.43
C LEU A 335 -8.18 -18.87 1.53
N PRO A 336 -9.42 -18.62 1.08
CA PRO A 336 -10.40 -19.67 0.92
C PRO A 336 -9.92 -20.82 0.03
N PRO A 337 -10.35 -22.07 0.31
CA PRO A 337 -10.01 -23.22 -0.53
C PRO A 337 -10.35 -22.99 -2.00
N GLY A 338 -9.44 -23.38 -2.90
CA GLY A 338 -9.64 -23.25 -4.35
C GLY A 338 -9.61 -21.81 -4.89
N SER A 339 -9.32 -20.82 -4.05
CA SER A 339 -9.15 -19.45 -4.51
C SER A 339 -7.78 -19.24 -5.13
N ALA A 340 -7.74 -18.48 -6.22
CA ALA A 340 -6.52 -17.99 -6.83
C ALA A 340 -6.69 -16.50 -7.15
N ILE A 341 -5.66 -15.72 -6.86
CA ILE A 341 -5.61 -14.32 -7.27
C ILE A 341 -5.17 -14.31 -8.73
N ARG A 342 -6.02 -13.80 -9.62
CA ARG A 342 -5.70 -13.68 -11.04
C ARG A 342 -5.22 -12.28 -11.32
N PHE A 343 -3.92 -12.14 -11.56
CA PHE A 343 -3.36 -10.88 -11.97
C PHE A 343 -3.46 -10.68 -13.49
N GLY A 344 -3.42 -9.42 -13.92
CA GLY A 344 -3.22 -9.10 -15.34
C GLY A 344 -1.77 -9.35 -15.77
N ASN A 345 -1.52 -9.19 -17.07
CA ASN A 345 -0.21 -9.46 -17.69
C ASN A 345 0.94 -8.61 -17.10
N GLU A 346 0.61 -7.52 -16.42
CA GLU A 346 1.57 -6.63 -15.79
C GLU A 346 2.23 -7.22 -14.53
N VAL A 347 1.64 -8.26 -13.93
CA VAL A 347 2.18 -8.97 -12.77
C VAL A 347 2.56 -10.39 -13.19
N ARG A 348 3.87 -10.63 -13.29
CA ARG A 348 4.46 -11.95 -13.54
C ARG A 348 5.30 -12.32 -12.34
N GLU A 349 4.75 -13.17 -11.47
CA GLU A 349 5.46 -13.62 -10.28
C GLU A 349 6.58 -14.59 -10.66
N GLU A 350 7.60 -14.69 -9.81
CA GLU A 350 8.66 -15.69 -9.98
C GLU A 350 8.05 -17.07 -9.64
N THR A 351 7.81 -17.90 -10.65
CA THR A 351 7.54 -19.33 -10.43
C THR A 351 8.86 -20.03 -10.20
N GLU A 352 8.96 -20.86 -9.16
CA GLU A 352 10.10 -21.77 -9.00
C GLU A 352 10.31 -22.54 -10.31
N ALA A 353 11.53 -22.50 -10.84
CA ALA A 353 11.94 -23.14 -12.08
C ALA A 353 12.10 -24.65 -11.91
#